data_AF-A0A968P620-F1
#
_entry.id   AF-A0A968P620-F1
#
_cell.length_a   1.000
_cell.length_b   1.000
_cell.length_c   1.000
_cell.angle_alpha   90.00
_cell.angle_beta   90.00
_cell.angle_gamma   90.00
#
_symmetry.space_group_name_H-M   'P 1'
#
loop_
_entity.id
_entity.type
_entity.pdbx_description
1 polymer ?
#
loop_
_entity_poly.entity_id
_entity_poly.type
_entity_poly.pdbx_seq_one_letter_code
_entity_poly.pdbx_strand_id
1 'polypeptide(L)'
;MAARARRRARTRNRGIRHHQLCLSLAAPVAPRAFMAALHEPWPGVLRAKGFAFFATRLEVCYQWSLAGSACALEPIGHWWAATAPEHWPEQAEQRAEILCDFEGELGDRRQELVLIGIALDEAGMRERLEACLLTPEEMQLGPRGWQQLEDPLPTLETDDEQET
;
A
#
# COMPACT_ATOMS: atom_id res chain seq x y z
N MET A 1 20.91 -11.39 -17.07
CA MET A 1 20.80 -11.89 -15.69
C MET A 1 19.37 -11.75 -15.24
N ALA A 2 18.63 -12.86 -15.19
CA ALA A 2 17.18 -12.91 -15.13
C ALA A 2 16.59 -12.39 -13.80
N ALA A 3 15.57 -11.53 -13.92
CA ALA A 3 14.76 -11.00 -12.83
C ALA A 3 14.01 -12.13 -12.11
N ARG A 4 14.15 -12.21 -10.78
CA ARG A 4 13.40 -13.14 -9.94
C ARG A 4 12.05 -12.51 -9.60
N ALA A 5 11.06 -12.77 -10.43
CA ALA A 5 9.66 -12.65 -10.05
C ALA A 5 9.40 -13.59 -8.86
N ARG A 6 9.25 -13.06 -7.65
CA ARG A 6 8.77 -13.83 -6.49
C ARG A 6 7.27 -14.06 -6.64
N ARG A 7 6.89 -14.96 -7.57
CA ARG A 7 5.59 -15.61 -7.56
C ARG A 7 5.51 -16.53 -6.35
N ARG A 8 4.53 -16.33 -5.47
CA ARG A 8 3.88 -17.41 -4.69
C ARG A 8 2.52 -16.94 -4.13
N ALA A 9 1.53 -16.84 -5.01
CA ALA A 9 0.16 -17.16 -4.60
C ALA A 9 0.14 -18.66 -4.26
N ARG A 10 0.18 -18.98 -2.96
CA ARG A 10 0.18 -20.37 -2.48
C ARG A 10 -1.20 -20.71 -1.93
N THR A 11 -2.15 -20.96 -2.82
CA THR A 11 -3.47 -21.48 -2.46
C THR A 11 -3.31 -22.90 -1.91
N ARG A 12 -3.30 -23.06 -0.58
CA ARG A 12 -3.39 -24.37 0.08
C ARG A 12 -4.86 -24.70 0.31
N ASN A 13 -5.36 -25.65 -0.45
CA ASN A 13 -6.71 -26.17 -0.42
C ASN A 13 -6.97 -27.00 0.85
N ARG A 14 -7.84 -26.54 1.77
CA ARG A 14 -8.62 -27.38 2.70
C ARG A 14 -9.92 -26.66 3.15
N GLY A 15 -11.06 -27.25 2.80
CA GLY A 15 -12.23 -27.37 3.69
C GLY A 15 -13.21 -26.21 3.85
N ILE A 16 -12.82 -24.94 3.71
CA ILE A 16 -13.75 -23.79 3.66
C ILE A 16 -13.16 -22.80 2.66
N ARG A 17 -13.87 -22.48 1.57
CA ARG A 17 -13.37 -21.63 0.48
C ARG A 17 -13.33 -20.14 0.88
N HIS A 18 -12.55 -19.81 1.90
CA HIS A 18 -12.05 -18.47 2.10
C HIS A 18 -10.92 -18.27 1.07
N HIS A 19 -11.17 -17.43 0.08
CA HIS A 19 -10.14 -17.01 -0.86
C HIS A 19 -9.38 -15.87 -0.21
N GLN A 20 -8.12 -16.12 0.15
CA GLN A 20 -7.17 -15.06 0.50
C GLN A 20 -6.46 -14.64 -0.77
N LEU A 21 -6.50 -13.36 -1.09
CA LEU A 21 -5.79 -12.74 -2.20
C LEU A 21 -4.73 -11.79 -1.63
N CYS A 22 -3.46 -12.02 -1.98
CA CYS A 22 -2.36 -11.12 -1.63
C CYS A 22 -1.93 -10.35 -2.88
N LEU A 23 -1.80 -9.03 -2.76
CA LEU A 23 -1.43 -8.14 -3.84
C LEU A 23 -0.26 -7.27 -3.41
N SER A 24 0.76 -7.21 -4.26
CA SER A 24 1.93 -6.35 -4.10
C SER A 24 2.09 -5.51 -5.36
N LEU A 25 2.12 -4.18 -5.21
CA LEU A 25 2.23 -3.21 -6.31
C LEU A 25 3.24 -2.12 -5.90
N ALA A 26 4.36 -2.02 -6.61
CA ALA A 26 5.46 -1.09 -6.30
C ALA A 26 5.32 0.28 -7.02
N ALA A 27 4.08 0.72 -7.28
CA ALA A 27 3.81 2.01 -7.92
C ALA A 27 2.92 2.90 -7.03
N PRO A 28 3.08 4.24 -7.12
CA PRO A 28 2.27 5.17 -6.32
C PRO A 28 0.81 5.13 -6.76
N VAL A 29 -0.12 5.18 -5.79
CA VAL A 29 -1.54 5.40 -6.07
C VAL A 29 -1.91 6.88 -6.03
N ALA A 30 -2.85 7.28 -6.89
CA ALA A 30 -3.52 8.56 -6.81
C ALA A 30 -4.46 8.56 -5.58
N PRO A 31 -4.31 9.48 -4.61
CA PRO A 31 -5.11 9.49 -3.40
C PRO A 31 -6.62 9.54 -3.66
N ARG A 32 -7.05 10.40 -4.59
CA ARG A 32 -8.45 10.53 -5.00
C ARG A 32 -9.02 9.22 -5.55
N ALA A 33 -8.29 8.55 -6.44
CA ALA A 33 -8.76 7.30 -7.06
C ALA A 33 -8.92 6.20 -6.01
N PHE A 34 -7.94 6.08 -5.12
CA PHE A 34 -7.99 5.10 -4.03
C PHE A 34 -9.16 5.38 -3.07
N MET A 35 -9.33 6.63 -2.61
CA MET A 35 -10.45 7.01 -1.75
C MET A 35 -11.81 6.76 -2.41
N ALA A 36 -11.95 7.04 -3.70
CA ALA A 36 -13.16 6.69 -4.46
C ALA A 36 -13.41 5.18 -4.45
N ALA A 37 -12.37 4.36 -4.69
CA ALA A 37 -12.48 2.90 -4.64
C ALA A 37 -12.86 2.36 -3.25
N LEU A 38 -12.43 3.02 -2.16
CA LEU A 38 -12.84 2.65 -0.80
C LEU A 38 -14.34 2.87 -0.54
N HIS A 39 -14.96 3.84 -1.23
CA HIS A 39 -16.38 4.17 -1.04
C HIS A 39 -17.36 3.31 -1.84
N GLU A 40 -16.89 2.56 -2.84
CA GLU A 40 -17.75 1.63 -3.57
C GLU A 40 -17.67 0.21 -3.00
N PRO A 41 -18.72 -0.61 -3.17
CA PRO A 41 -18.76 -1.97 -2.62
C PRO A 41 -17.56 -2.81 -3.05
N TRP A 42 -17.10 -3.72 -2.19
CA TRP A 42 -16.08 -4.72 -2.51
C TRP A 42 -16.72 -6.13 -2.49
N PRO A 43 -17.36 -6.57 -3.59
CA PRO A 43 -18.12 -7.81 -3.61
C PRO A 43 -17.28 -9.02 -3.20
N GLY A 44 -17.83 -9.82 -2.29
CA GLY A 44 -17.17 -11.02 -1.78
C GLY A 44 -16.07 -10.76 -0.76
N VAL A 45 -15.55 -9.53 -0.63
CA VAL A 45 -14.54 -9.18 0.40
C VAL A 45 -15.22 -9.07 1.75
N LEU A 46 -14.74 -9.85 2.71
CA LEU A 46 -15.19 -9.81 4.11
C LEU A 46 -14.24 -8.95 4.95
N ARG A 47 -12.94 -9.04 4.67
CA ARG A 47 -11.89 -8.26 5.34
C ARG A 47 -10.79 -7.88 4.36
N ALA A 48 -10.18 -6.72 4.58
CA ALA A 48 -8.93 -6.32 3.96
C ALA A 48 -7.96 -5.80 5.02
N LYS A 49 -6.67 -6.00 4.81
CA LYS A 49 -5.63 -5.31 5.57
C LYS A 49 -4.38 -5.16 4.72
N GLY A 50 -3.70 -4.03 4.83
CA GLY A 50 -2.41 -3.89 4.18
C GLY A 50 -1.86 -2.48 4.18
N PHE A 51 -0.72 -2.30 3.53
CA PHE A 51 -0.07 -1.02 3.38
C PHE A 51 -0.50 -0.32 2.10
N ALA A 52 -0.68 1.00 2.19
CA ALA A 52 -1.02 1.88 1.09
C ALA A 52 0.06 2.94 0.88
N PHE A 53 0.54 3.08 -0.36
CA PHE A 53 1.57 4.03 -0.76
C PHE A 53 0.99 5.10 -1.72
N PHE A 54 0.88 6.33 -1.23
CA PHE A 54 0.29 7.46 -1.96
C PHE A 54 1.31 8.37 -2.62
N ALA A 55 1.00 8.82 -3.85
CA ALA A 55 1.86 9.71 -4.62
C ALA A 55 2.11 11.08 -3.94
N THR A 56 1.10 11.64 -3.27
CA THR A 56 1.17 12.95 -2.59
C THR A 56 1.88 12.88 -1.23
N ARG A 57 2.00 11.68 -0.65
CA ARG A 57 2.51 11.46 0.72
C ARG A 57 3.62 10.42 0.74
N LEU A 58 4.71 10.71 0.01
CA LEU A 58 5.85 9.79 -0.17
C LEU A 58 6.55 9.39 1.13
N GLU A 59 6.37 10.17 2.19
CA GLU A 59 7.06 9.93 3.46
C GLU A 59 6.32 8.94 4.35
N VAL A 60 5.00 8.84 4.21
CA VAL A 60 4.13 8.18 5.19
C VAL A 60 3.63 6.85 4.65
N CYS A 61 3.76 5.81 5.47
CA CYS A 61 3.14 4.51 5.24
C CYS A 61 1.74 4.52 5.86
N TYR A 62 0.73 4.25 5.04
CA TYR A 62 -0.65 4.11 5.51
C TYR A 62 -1.00 2.64 5.65
N GLN A 63 -1.85 2.33 6.62
CA GLN A 63 -2.51 1.05 6.72
C GLN A 63 -3.98 1.20 6.32
N TRP A 64 -4.38 0.44 5.30
CA TRP A 64 -5.79 0.23 5.01
C TRP A 64 -6.30 -0.98 5.79
N SER A 65 -7.45 -0.85 6.42
CA SER A 65 -8.19 -1.98 7.00
C SER A 65 -9.68 -1.91 6.65
N LEU A 66 -10.26 -3.07 6.36
CA LEU A 66 -11.68 -3.26 6.10
C LEU A 66 -12.16 -4.48 6.88
N ALA A 67 -13.31 -4.37 7.55
CA ALA A 67 -14.01 -5.50 8.15
C ALA A 67 -15.51 -5.24 8.16
N GLY A 68 -16.27 -6.00 7.36
CA GLY A 68 -17.69 -5.72 7.15
C GLY A 68 -17.88 -4.32 6.55
N SER A 69 -18.65 -3.47 7.23
CA SER A 69 -18.89 -2.07 6.82
C SER A 69 -17.88 -1.07 7.39
N ALA A 70 -16.99 -1.50 8.29
CA ALA A 70 -15.99 -0.62 8.88
C ALA A 70 -14.75 -0.58 7.97
N CYS A 71 -14.36 0.63 7.54
CA CYS A 71 -13.17 0.88 6.74
C CYS A 71 -12.36 2.00 7.39
N ALA A 72 -11.05 1.79 7.54
CA ALA A 72 -10.13 2.77 8.08
C ALA A 72 -8.86 2.85 7.24
N LEU A 73 -8.33 4.06 7.11
CA LEU A 73 -7.07 4.35 6.45
C LEU A 73 -6.27 5.27 7.36
N GLU A 74 -5.21 4.72 7.96
CA GLU A 74 -4.50 5.37 9.07
C GLU A 74 -3.01 5.47 8.76
N PRO A 75 -2.34 6.57 9.10
CA PRO A 75 -0.88 6.61 9.08
C PRO A 75 -0.34 5.67 10.15
N ILE A 76 0.67 4.86 9.82
CA ILE A 76 1.28 3.91 10.76
C ILE A 76 2.80 4.09 10.92
N GLY A 77 3.36 5.10 10.27
CA GLY A 77 4.79 5.43 10.33
C GLY A 77 5.32 5.93 9.00
N HIS A 78 6.65 5.87 8.85
CA HIS A 78 7.36 6.32 7.66
C HIS A 78 7.96 5.16 6.89
N TRP A 79 8.07 5.32 5.57
CA TRP A 79 8.83 4.41 4.72
C TRP A 79 10.33 4.53 5.03
N TRP A 80 11.09 3.43 4.98
CA TRP A 80 12.53 3.49 5.18
C TRP A 80 13.23 4.37 4.16
N ALA A 81 12.72 4.39 2.92
CA ALA A 81 13.20 5.26 1.87
C ALA A 81 12.85 6.75 2.07
N ALA A 82 12.09 7.10 3.13
CA ALA A 82 11.87 8.46 3.61
C ALA A 82 12.59 8.76 4.94
N THR A 83 13.15 7.73 5.57
CA THR A 83 13.78 7.83 6.89
C THR A 83 15.28 8.11 6.72
N ALA A 84 15.77 9.13 7.45
CA ALA A 84 17.18 9.49 7.43
C ALA A 84 18.07 8.33 7.94
N PRO A 85 19.26 8.06 7.34
CA PRO A 85 20.08 6.88 7.63
C PRO A 85 20.50 6.71 9.11
N GLU A 86 20.48 7.80 9.88
CA GLU A 86 20.80 7.82 11.31
C GLU A 86 19.72 7.15 12.15
N HIS A 87 18.47 7.15 11.67
CA HIS A 87 17.33 6.49 12.31
C HIS A 87 17.14 5.03 11.85
N TRP A 88 17.99 4.55 10.93
CA TRP A 88 17.96 3.16 10.52
C TRP A 88 18.57 2.24 11.59
N PRO A 89 18.15 0.98 11.68
CA PRO A 89 18.68 0.05 12.68
C PRO A 89 20.20 -0.07 12.60
N GLU A 90 20.90 -0.18 13.73
CA GLU A 90 22.37 -0.25 13.74
C GLU A 90 22.90 -1.59 13.23
N GLN A 91 22.13 -2.67 13.40
CA GLN A 91 22.51 -4.01 13.04
C GLN A 91 22.52 -4.19 11.51
N ALA A 92 23.65 -4.69 10.98
CA ALA A 92 23.84 -4.86 9.54
C ALA A 92 22.85 -5.84 8.93
N GLU A 93 22.47 -6.89 9.66
CA GLU A 93 21.50 -7.90 9.24
C GLU A 93 20.11 -7.27 9.02
N GLN A 94 19.66 -6.41 9.94
CA GLN A 94 18.37 -5.73 9.84
C GLN A 94 18.36 -4.73 8.68
N ARG A 95 19.45 -3.97 8.48
CA ARG A 95 19.59 -3.10 7.30
C ARG A 95 19.54 -3.91 6.00
N ALA A 96 20.18 -5.07 5.95
CA ALA A 96 20.17 -5.94 4.78
C ALA A 96 18.76 -6.46 4.47
N GLU A 97 17.97 -6.77 5.49
CA GLU A 97 16.55 -7.16 5.33
C GLU A 97 15.71 -6.02 4.74
N ILE A 98 15.85 -4.80 5.27
CA ILE A 98 15.17 -3.60 4.74
C ILE A 98 15.56 -3.38 3.28
N LEU A 99 16.84 -3.46 2.95
CA LEU A 99 17.33 -3.26 1.57
C LEU A 99 16.87 -4.36 0.60
N CYS A 100 16.52 -5.56 1.07
CA CYS A 100 15.95 -6.59 0.21
C CYS A 100 14.58 -6.20 -0.37
N ASP A 101 13.91 -5.27 0.29
CA ASP A 101 12.60 -4.77 -0.06
C ASP A 101 12.67 -3.49 -0.90
N PHE A 102 13.86 -2.92 -1.12
CA PHE A 102 14.01 -1.70 -1.91
C PHE A 102 13.97 -1.99 -3.41
N GLU A 103 13.12 -1.25 -4.13
CA GLU A 103 12.99 -1.34 -5.58
C GLU A 103 13.09 0.06 -6.24
N GLY A 104 14.08 0.22 -7.13
CA GLY A 104 14.27 1.44 -7.90
C GLY A 104 14.40 2.71 -7.05
N GLU A 105 13.86 3.82 -7.55
CA GLU A 105 13.92 5.13 -6.88
C GLU A 105 12.86 5.28 -5.77
N LEU A 106 11.83 4.44 -5.78
CA LEU A 106 10.74 4.48 -4.81
C LEU A 106 11.09 3.73 -3.52
N GLY A 107 12.13 2.91 -3.53
CA GLY A 107 12.65 2.22 -2.35
C GLY A 107 11.70 1.14 -1.85
N ASP A 108 11.39 1.11 -0.56
CA ASP A 108 10.49 0.12 0.06
C ASP A 108 9.00 0.44 -0.09
N ARG A 109 8.65 1.53 -0.80
CA ARG A 109 7.27 2.01 -0.97
C ARG A 109 6.49 1.09 -1.89
N ARG A 110 5.42 0.49 -1.38
CA ARG A 110 4.53 -0.39 -2.15
C ARG A 110 3.17 -0.58 -1.49
N GLN A 111 2.20 -0.98 -2.30
CA GLN A 111 0.97 -1.56 -1.81
C GLN A 111 1.26 -3.01 -1.40
N GLU A 112 0.89 -3.41 -0.19
CA GLU A 112 0.96 -4.81 0.27
C GLU A 112 -0.35 -5.15 0.95
N LEU A 113 -1.28 -5.71 0.17
CA LEU A 113 -2.68 -5.85 0.54
C LEU A 113 -3.09 -7.32 0.62
N VAL A 114 -3.85 -7.65 1.66
CA VAL A 114 -4.49 -8.96 1.82
C VAL A 114 -5.99 -8.77 1.85
N LEU A 115 -6.69 -9.35 0.88
CA LEU A 115 -8.15 -9.43 0.82
C LEU A 115 -8.58 -10.84 1.22
N ILE A 116 -9.57 -10.94 2.09
CA ILE A 116 -10.14 -12.21 2.56
C ILE A 116 -11.62 -12.19 2.27
N GLY A 117 -12.10 -13.20 1.55
CA GLY A 117 -13.48 -13.22 1.11
C GLY A 117 -13.98 -14.55 0.60
N ILE A 118 -15.22 -14.53 0.12
CA ILE A 118 -15.92 -15.66 -0.50
C ILE A 118 -16.24 -15.27 -1.93
N ALA A 119 -15.99 -16.19 -2.88
CA ALA A 119 -16.20 -15.95 -4.31
C ALA A 119 -15.54 -14.65 -4.81
N LEU A 120 -14.31 -14.38 -4.34
CA LEU A 120 -13.53 -13.23 -4.78
C LEU A 120 -13.25 -13.33 -6.28
N ASP A 121 -13.62 -12.28 -7.02
CA ASP A 121 -13.12 -12.04 -8.37
C ASP A 121 -11.71 -11.47 -8.29
N GLU A 122 -10.71 -12.36 -8.23
CA GLU A 122 -9.31 -11.95 -8.11
C GLU A 122 -8.86 -11.01 -9.24
N ALA A 123 -9.33 -11.23 -10.46
CA ALA A 123 -8.97 -10.40 -11.60
C ALA A 123 -9.56 -8.99 -11.46
N GLY A 124 -10.86 -8.89 -11.15
CA GLY A 124 -11.53 -7.61 -10.94
C GLY A 124 -10.95 -6.83 -9.74
N MET A 125 -10.60 -7.52 -8.64
CA MET A 125 -9.97 -6.86 -7.48
C MET A 125 -8.60 -6.29 -7.81
N ARG A 126 -7.81 -7.03 -8.60
CA ARG A 126 -6.51 -6.56 -9.09
C ARG A 126 -6.66 -5.36 -10.02
N GLU A 127 -7.51 -5.47 -11.02
CA GLU A 127 -7.77 -4.41 -11.99
C GLU A 127 -8.23 -3.12 -11.29
N ARG A 128 -9.12 -3.23 -10.31
CA ARG A 128 -9.59 -2.09 -9.52
C ARG A 128 -8.48 -1.38 -8.75
N LEU A 129 -7.57 -2.15 -8.14
CA LEU A 129 -6.42 -1.58 -7.41
C LEU A 129 -5.37 -1.01 -8.37
N GLU A 130 -5.13 -1.67 -9.50
CA GLU A 130 -4.23 -1.18 -10.55
C GLU A 130 -4.76 0.10 -11.21
N ALA A 131 -6.08 0.25 -11.34
CA ALA A 131 -6.72 1.48 -11.82
C ALA A 131 -6.56 2.68 -10.87
N CYS A 132 -6.15 2.44 -9.62
CA CYS A 132 -5.82 3.51 -8.67
C CYS A 132 -4.36 3.98 -8.79
N LEU A 133 -3.51 3.26 -9.52
CA LEU A 133 -2.11 3.66 -9.74
C LEU A 133 -2.06 4.91 -10.61
N LEU A 134 -0.99 5.70 -10.44
CA LEU A 134 -0.72 6.80 -11.36
C LEU A 134 -0.62 6.31 -12.80
N THR A 135 -1.24 7.06 -13.70
CA THR A 135 -1.09 6.87 -15.14
C THR A 135 0.35 7.14 -15.60
N PRO A 136 0.78 6.64 -16.77
CA PRO A 136 2.09 6.95 -17.33
C PRO A 136 2.38 8.46 -17.41
N GLU A 137 1.36 9.27 -17.71
CA GLU A 137 1.44 10.72 -17.78
C GLU A 137 1.63 11.34 -16.39
N GLU A 138 0.86 10.92 -15.40
CA GLU A 138 1.02 11.39 -14.01
C GLU A 138 2.37 10.96 -13.41
N MET A 139 2.84 9.75 -13.73
CA MET A 139 4.16 9.27 -13.31
C MET A 139 5.29 10.17 -13.81
N GLN A 140 5.18 10.75 -15.01
CA GLN A 140 6.17 11.67 -15.57
C GLN A 140 6.26 13.01 -14.84
N LEU A 141 5.23 13.41 -14.08
CA LEU A 141 5.24 14.63 -13.29
C LEU A 141 6.27 14.58 -12.14
N GLY A 142 6.57 13.36 -11.67
CA GLY A 142 7.49 13.11 -10.56
C GLY A 142 7.02 13.67 -9.21
N PRO A 143 7.83 13.49 -8.14
CA PRO A 143 7.45 13.83 -6.76
C PRO A 143 6.90 15.24 -6.56
N ARG A 144 7.49 16.24 -7.23
CA ARG A 144 7.04 17.65 -7.12
C ARG A 144 5.69 17.89 -7.79
N GLY A 145 5.43 17.25 -8.92
CA GLY A 145 4.14 17.36 -9.59
C GLY A 145 3.06 16.55 -8.89
N TRP A 146 3.42 15.40 -8.29
CA TRP A 146 2.47 14.58 -7.52
C TRP A 146 1.87 15.32 -6.33
N GLN A 147 2.62 16.22 -5.67
CA GLN A 147 2.09 17.07 -4.59
C GLN A 147 0.93 17.98 -5.02
N GLN A 148 0.72 18.18 -6.33
CA GLN A 148 -0.36 19.00 -6.87
C GLN A 148 -1.61 18.17 -7.21
N LEU A 149 -1.54 16.84 -7.11
CA LEU A 149 -2.70 15.98 -7.28
C LEU A 149 -3.69 16.21 -6.14
N GLU A 150 -4.97 16.01 -6.42
CA GLU A 150 -6.01 16.12 -5.41
C GLU A 150 -5.82 15.06 -4.32
N ASP A 151 -5.68 15.54 -3.07
CA ASP A 151 -5.43 14.72 -1.90
C ASP A 151 -6.58 14.81 -0.89
N PRO A 152 -7.61 13.95 -0.99
CA PRO A 152 -8.72 13.89 -0.04
C PRO A 152 -8.42 13.00 1.18
N LEU A 153 -7.16 12.57 1.38
CA LEU A 153 -6.81 11.79 2.56
C LEU A 153 -6.94 12.64 3.83
N PRO A 154 -7.33 12.04 4.97
CA PRO A 154 -7.46 12.77 6.23
C PRO A 154 -6.14 13.47 6.59
N THR A 155 -6.21 14.65 7.19
CA THR A 155 -5.04 15.34 7.71
C THR A 155 -4.35 14.45 8.74
N LEU A 156 -3.02 14.43 8.71
CA LEU A 156 -2.25 13.77 9.76
C LEU A 156 -2.46 14.55 11.06
N GLU A 157 -3.10 13.94 12.04
CA GLU A 157 -3.14 14.48 13.39
C GLU A 157 -1.71 14.38 13.94
N THR A 158 -1.08 15.53 14.19
CA THR A 158 0.16 15.57 14.98
C THR A 158 -0.27 15.50 16.44
N ASP A 159 0.10 14.42 17.13
CA ASP A 159 0.00 14.37 18.60
C ASP A 159 1.05 15.34 19.19
N ASP A 160 0.81 16.65 19.07
CA ASP A 160 1.58 17.70 19.74
C ASP A 160 1.15 17.86 21.22
N GLU A 161 0.79 16.77 21.90
CA GLU A 161 0.36 16.77 23.30
C GLU A 161 1.24 15.89 24.18
N GLN A 162 2.54 16.22 24.32
CA GLN A 162 3.32 15.87 25.51
C GLN A 162 4.36 16.96 25.85
N GLU A 163 3.90 18.08 26.42
CA GLU A 163 4.72 18.87 27.35
C GLU A 163 3.80 19.74 28.24
N THR A 164 3.54 19.28 29.47
CA THR A 164 3.20 20.12 30.63
C THR A 164 3.76 19.46 31.89
#